data_AF-A0AAD5NAU0-F1
#
_entry.id   AF-A0AAD5NAU0-F1
#
_cell.length_a   1.000
_cell.length_b   1.000
_cell.length_c   1.000
_cell.angle_alpha   90.00
_cell.angle_beta   90.00
_cell.angle_gamma   90.00
#
_symmetry.space_group_name_H-M   'P 1'
#
loop_
_entity.id
_entity.type
_entity.pdbx_description
1 polymer ?
#
loop_
_entity_poly.entity_id
_entity_poly.type
_entity_poly.pdbx_seq_one_letter_code
_entity_poly.pdbx_strand_id
1 'polypeptide(L)'
;MLRREMCLSVLILLTVSGYAVCSSCVDGVDNVIRVYDTSDGGGKILVKDVEIGTYGKDKMPTCVDGKPQVMFPGYFKLLKGTVEILDGVKGKQPLQLSVTLEKKLVLRRSSL
;
A
#
# COMPACT_ATOMS: atom_id res chain seq x y z
N MET A 1 -1.41 3.04 -18.17
CA MET A 1 -1.38 3.83 -16.92
C MET A 1 -2.75 4.45 -16.73
N LEU A 2 -3.46 4.08 -15.65
CA LEU A 2 -4.76 4.65 -15.32
C LEU A 2 -4.54 5.75 -14.27
N ARG A 3 -4.84 7.02 -14.60
CA ARG A 3 -4.60 8.19 -13.75
C ARG A 3 -5.93 8.65 -13.15
N ARG A 4 -6.05 8.65 -11.82
CA ARG A 4 -7.23 9.19 -11.13
C ARG A 4 -6.82 10.50 -10.44
N GLU A 5 -7.48 11.59 -10.82
CA GLU A 5 -7.20 12.93 -10.28
C GLU A 5 -8.25 13.26 -9.23
N MET A 6 -7.84 13.33 -7.95
CA MET A 6 -8.65 13.92 -6.88
C MET A 6 -8.06 15.30 -6.60
N CYS A 7 -8.72 16.33 -7.10
CA CYS A 7 -8.25 17.72 -7.00
C CYS A 7 -9.08 18.46 -5.95
N LEU A 8 -8.40 19.00 -4.92
CA LEU A 8 -9.02 19.95 -3.99
C LEU A 8 -8.86 21.35 -4.57
N SER A 9 -9.97 22.00 -4.95
CA SER A 9 -9.94 23.38 -5.44
C SER A 9 -9.87 24.36 -4.27
N VAL A 10 -8.74 25.04 -4.12
CA VAL A 10 -8.58 26.16 -3.18
C VAL A 10 -8.80 27.46 -3.96
N LEU A 11 -10.00 28.03 -3.85
CA LEU A 11 -10.35 29.33 -4.44
C LEU A 11 -9.88 30.45 -3.50
N ILE A 12 -8.67 30.95 -3.72
CA ILE A 12 -8.18 32.18 -3.09
C ILE A 12 -8.60 33.34 -3.99
N LEU A 13 -9.50 34.17 -3.48
CA LEU A 13 -9.96 35.39 -4.14
C LEU A 13 -8.85 36.45 -4.11
N LEU A 14 -8.59 37.01 -5.30
CA LEU A 14 -7.71 38.14 -5.64
C LEU A 14 -6.26 37.77 -6.03
N THR A 15 -6.10 37.64 -7.36
CA THR A 15 -4.87 37.81 -8.15
C THR A 15 -3.63 37.03 -7.70
N VAL A 16 -3.62 35.71 -7.93
CA VAL A 16 -2.51 34.93 -8.56
C VAL A 16 -3.10 33.53 -8.80
N SER A 17 -2.96 33.04 -10.03
CA SER A 17 -3.25 31.68 -10.50
C SER A 17 -3.57 30.65 -9.41
N GLY A 18 -4.83 30.18 -9.37
CA GLY A 18 -5.20 29.03 -8.56
C GLY A 18 -4.43 27.80 -9.03
N TYR A 19 -3.59 27.23 -8.18
CA TYR A 19 -2.92 25.95 -8.44
C TYR A 19 -3.82 24.83 -7.93
N ALA A 20 -4.36 24.01 -8.84
CA ALA A 20 -4.94 22.73 -8.46
C ALA A 20 -3.79 21.78 -8.11
N VAL A 21 -3.55 21.55 -6.82
CA VAL A 21 -2.64 20.49 -6.38
C VAL A 21 -3.41 19.17 -6.51
N CYS A 22 -3.37 18.58 -7.70
CA CYS A 22 -3.90 17.25 -7.94
C CYS A 22 -2.81 16.24 -7.59
N SER A 23 -2.95 15.51 -6.47
CA SER A 23 -2.15 14.29 -6.30
C SER A 23 -2.76 13.22 -7.21
N SER A 24 -2.18 13.00 -8.38
CA SER A 24 -2.62 11.90 -9.24
C SER A 24 -2.15 10.59 -8.61
N CYS A 25 -3.07 9.67 -8.32
CA CYS A 25 -2.69 8.34 -7.87
C CYS A 25 -2.19 7.53 -9.07
N VAL A 26 -0.89 7.30 -9.16
CA VAL A 26 -0.28 6.53 -10.24
C VAL A 26 -0.20 5.06 -9.83
N ASP A 27 -0.91 4.21 -10.58
CA ASP A 27 -0.91 2.76 -10.39
C ASP A 27 0.50 2.18 -10.53
N GLY A 28 0.90 1.36 -9.55
CA GLY A 28 2.22 0.76 -9.46
C GLY A 28 3.31 1.69 -8.94
N VAL A 29 2.98 2.92 -8.53
CA VAL A 29 3.92 3.87 -7.93
C VAL A 29 3.41 4.32 -6.56
N ASP A 30 2.27 5.01 -6.51
CA ASP A 30 1.77 5.65 -5.29
C ASP A 30 0.94 4.71 -4.42
N ASN A 31 0.42 3.63 -5.01
CA ASN A 31 -0.40 2.63 -4.34
C ASN A 31 0.39 1.35 -3.97
N VAL A 32 1.72 1.44 -3.83
CA VAL A 32 2.59 0.28 -3.58
C VAL A 32 3.05 0.19 -2.13
N ILE A 33 2.75 -0.93 -1.47
CA ILE A 33 3.34 -1.35 -0.20
C ILE A 33 4.57 -2.21 -0.49
N ARG A 34 5.71 -1.85 0.10
CA ARG A 34 6.94 -2.64 0.04
C ARG A 34 7.09 -3.47 1.30
N VAL A 35 7.36 -4.76 1.13
CA VAL A 35 7.60 -5.70 2.23
C VAL A 35 9.09 -6.03 2.25
N TYR A 36 9.70 -5.87 3.43
CA TYR A 36 11.11 -6.18 3.65
C TYR A 36 11.23 -7.32 4.65
N ASP A 37 12.10 -8.27 4.34
CA ASP A 37 12.51 -9.31 5.27
C ASP A 37 13.40 -8.70 6.37
N THR A 38 13.02 -8.90 7.63
CA THR A 38 13.76 -8.39 8.80
C THR A 38 14.57 -9.47 9.50
N SER A 39 14.75 -10.64 8.89
CA SER A 39 15.47 -11.77 9.47
C SER A 39 16.99 -11.68 9.29
N ASP A 40 17.45 -10.68 8.52
CA ASP A 40 18.88 -10.45 8.20
C ASP A 40 19.54 -11.71 7.61
N GLY A 41 18.81 -12.45 6.78
CA GLY A 41 19.26 -13.69 6.15
C GLY A 41 19.21 -14.93 7.05
N GLY A 42 18.84 -14.80 8.32
CA GLY A 42 18.78 -15.91 9.27
C GLY A 42 17.53 -16.81 9.15
N GLY A 43 16.55 -16.42 8.33
CA GLY A 43 15.33 -17.19 8.09
C GLY A 43 15.52 -18.36 7.11
N LYS A 44 14.75 -19.44 7.30
CA LYS A 44 14.72 -20.58 6.34
C LYS A 44 13.99 -20.23 5.04
N ILE A 45 13.11 -19.24 5.09
CA ILE A 45 12.40 -18.65 3.97
C ILE A 45 12.74 -17.17 3.99
N LEU A 46 13.30 -16.66 2.91
CA LEU A 46 13.59 -15.26 2.72
C LEU A 46 12.63 -14.67 1.69
N VAL A 47 12.20 -13.43 1.95
CA VAL A 47 11.33 -12.69 1.04
C VAL A 47 12.07 -11.46 0.51
N LYS A 48 12.22 -11.37 -0.81
CA LYS A 48 12.99 -10.29 -1.47
C LYS A 48 12.10 -9.50 -2.42
N ASP A 49 12.26 -8.18 -2.38
CA ASP A 49 11.65 -7.23 -3.32
C ASP A 49 10.13 -7.37 -3.49
N VAL A 50 9.40 -7.73 -2.42
CA VAL A 50 7.95 -7.88 -2.49
C VAL A 50 7.27 -6.52 -2.54
N GLU A 51 6.48 -6.32 -3.60
CA GLU A 51 5.64 -5.15 -3.80
C GLU A 51 4.17 -5.56 -3.95
N ILE A 52 3.31 -4.90 -3.19
CA ILE A 52 1.87 -5.16 -3.15
C ILE A 52 1.15 -3.86 -3.49
N GLY A 53 0.36 -3.87 -4.56
CA GLY A 53 -0.53 -2.78 -4.93
C GLY A 53 -1.83 -2.80 -4.12
N THR A 54 -2.28 -1.63 -3.65
CA THR A 54 -3.55 -1.44 -2.94
C THR A 54 -4.64 -0.90 -3.86
N TYR A 55 -5.81 -1.52 -3.82
CA TYR A 55 -6.95 -1.17 -4.67
C TYR A 55 -8.28 -1.15 -3.89
N GLY A 56 -9.17 -0.24 -4.26
CA GLY A 56 -10.53 -0.15 -3.73
C GLY A 56 -11.47 -1.21 -4.31
N LYS A 57 -12.73 -1.23 -3.89
CA LYS A 57 -13.77 -2.15 -4.40
C LYS A 57 -13.97 -2.10 -5.91
N ASP A 58 -13.75 -0.92 -6.50
CA ASP A 58 -13.82 -0.66 -7.93
C ASP A 58 -12.57 -1.13 -8.69
N LYS A 59 -11.64 -1.80 -8.00
CA LYS A 59 -10.31 -2.21 -8.51
C LYS A 59 -9.46 -1.02 -8.98
N MET A 60 -9.73 0.18 -8.48
CA MET A 60 -8.93 1.37 -8.75
C MET A 60 -7.81 1.52 -7.71
N PRO A 61 -6.64 2.06 -8.10
CA PRO A 61 -5.53 2.29 -7.17
C PRO A 61 -5.96 3.26 -6.07
N THR A 62 -5.57 2.95 -4.82
CA THR A 62 -5.90 3.76 -3.64
C THR A 62 -4.64 4.36 -3.01
N CYS A 63 -4.58 5.68 -2.93
CA CYS A 63 -3.51 6.41 -2.27
C CYS A 63 -4.00 7.75 -1.72
N VAL A 64 -3.27 8.29 -0.74
CA VAL A 64 -3.48 9.62 -0.14
C VAL A 64 -2.12 10.29 -0.05
N ASP A 65 -2.00 11.51 -0.58
CA ASP A 65 -0.76 12.29 -0.59
C ASP A 65 0.44 11.51 -1.16
N GLY A 66 0.22 10.75 -2.25
CA GLY A 66 1.27 9.92 -2.89
C GLY A 66 1.68 8.69 -2.07
N LYS A 67 0.94 8.33 -1.02
CA LYS A 67 1.22 7.15 -0.19
C LYS A 67 0.11 6.10 -0.34
N PRO A 68 0.44 4.80 -0.30
CA PRO A 68 -0.56 3.76 -0.45
C PRO A 68 -1.57 3.82 0.68
N GLN A 69 -2.84 3.68 0.32
CA GLN A 69 -3.93 3.61 1.30
C GLN A 69 -4.66 2.28 1.16
N VAL A 70 -4.81 1.55 2.26
CA VAL A 70 -5.65 0.35 2.31
C VAL A 70 -7.06 0.76 2.70
N MET A 71 -8.03 0.49 1.82
CA MET A 71 -9.45 0.68 2.10
C MET A 71 -10.15 -0.67 2.19
N PHE A 72 -10.96 -0.85 3.23
CA PHE A 72 -11.80 -2.05 3.38
C PHE A 72 -13.27 -1.72 3.16
N PRO A 73 -14.01 -2.58 2.43
CA PRO A 73 -13.52 -3.69 1.60
C PRO A 73 -12.68 -3.22 0.40
N GLY A 74 -11.72 -4.03 -0.05
CA GLY A 74 -10.81 -3.71 -1.15
C GLY A 74 -9.99 -4.93 -1.61
N TYR A 75 -8.99 -4.70 -2.46
CA TYR A 75 -8.12 -5.74 -3.02
C TYR A 75 -6.64 -5.40 -2.86
N PHE A 76 -5.83 -6.46 -2.77
CA PHE A 76 -4.38 -6.40 -2.88
C PHE A 76 -3.94 -7.14 -4.14
N LYS A 77 -2.93 -6.61 -4.82
CA LYS A 77 -2.30 -7.27 -5.97
C LYS A 77 -0.81 -7.44 -5.72
N LEU A 78 -0.30 -8.66 -5.77
CA LEU A 78 1.14 -8.88 -5.78
C LEU A 78 1.69 -8.40 -7.13
N LEU A 79 2.58 -7.42 -7.10
CA LEU A 79 3.17 -6.82 -8.31
C LEU A 79 4.48 -7.51 -8.68
N LYS A 80 5.34 -7.71 -7.68
CA LYS A 80 6.60 -8.45 -7.80
C LYS A 80 7.04 -8.99 -6.44
N GLY A 81 8.04 -9.86 -6.47
CA GLY A 81 8.72 -10.39 -5.31
C GLY A 81 9.26 -11.79 -5.54
N THR A 82 10.25 -12.16 -4.75
CA THR A 82 10.92 -13.46 -4.79
C THR A 82 10.84 -14.10 -3.41
N VAL A 83 10.51 -15.39 -3.39
CA VAL A 83 10.59 -16.22 -2.19
C VAL A 83 11.75 -17.19 -2.38
N GLU A 84 12.75 -17.09 -1.51
CA GLU A 84 13.92 -17.96 -1.52
C GLU A 84 13.84 -18.93 -0.34
N ILE A 85 14.01 -20.22 -0.62
CA ILE A 85 13.98 -21.27 0.39
C ILE A 85 15.41 -21.73 0.59
N LEU A 86 16.01 -21.36 1.73
CA LEU A 86 17.40 -21.68 2.03
C LEU A 86 17.55 -23.09 2.59
N ASP A 87 16.59 -23.51 3.41
CA ASP A 87 16.56 -24.84 4.02
C ASP A 87 15.23 -25.52 3.75
N GLY A 88 15.29 -26.83 3.49
CA GLY A 88 14.10 -27.65 3.26
C GLY A 88 13.10 -27.50 4.41
N VAL A 89 11.93 -26.93 4.11
CA VAL A 89 10.83 -26.85 5.08
C VAL A 89 10.20 -28.23 5.18
N LYS A 90 10.66 -29.02 6.16
CA LYS A 90 10.13 -30.36 6.40
C LYS A 90 8.75 -30.25 7.04
N GLY A 91 7.70 -30.50 6.25
CA GLY A 91 6.32 -30.54 6.72
C GLY A 91 5.43 -31.30 5.76
N LYS A 92 4.48 -32.09 6.28
CA LYS A 92 3.45 -32.76 5.47
C LYS A 92 2.30 -31.81 5.06
N GLN A 93 2.32 -30.57 5.55
CA GLN A 93 1.26 -29.59 5.39
C GLN A 93 1.68 -28.51 4.40
N PRO A 94 0.75 -27.96 3.59
CA PRO A 94 1.05 -26.85 2.70
C PRO A 94 1.48 -25.61 3.50
N LEU A 95 2.43 -24.86 2.96
CA LEU A 95 2.79 -23.55 3.49
C LEU A 95 1.58 -22.61 3.36
N GLN A 96 1.15 -22.01 4.48
CA GLN A 96 0.08 -21.02 4.50
C GLN A 96 0.67 -19.66 4.87
N LEU A 97 0.42 -18.67 4.01
CA LEU A 97 0.73 -17.26 4.31
C LEU A 97 -0.54 -16.59 4.85
N SER A 98 -0.54 -16.29 6.14
CA SER A 98 -1.63 -15.58 6.81
C SER A 98 -1.24 -14.13 7.08
N VAL A 99 -2.01 -13.18 6.57
CA VAL A 99 -1.84 -11.75 6.85
C VAL A 99 -2.98 -11.29 7.75
N THR A 100 -2.64 -10.82 8.95
CA THR A 100 -3.61 -10.24 9.89
C THR A 100 -3.41 -8.74 9.95
N LEU A 101 -4.47 -7.98 9.71
CA LEU A 101 -4.49 -6.52 9.80
C LEU A 101 -5.38 -6.10 10.97
N GLU A 102 -4.77 -5.53 12.02
CA GLU A 102 -5.49 -5.00 13.17
C GLU A 102 -5.64 -3.48 13.04
N LYS A 103 -6.89 -2.99 13.06
CA LYS A 103 -7.16 -1.55 13.16
C LYS A 103 -7.07 -1.14 14.62
N LYS A 104 -5.94 -0.56 15.03
CA LYS A 104 -5.86 0.12 16.33
C LYS A 104 -6.56 1.47 16.24
N LEU A 105 -7.72 1.61 16.87
CA LEU A 105 -8.41 2.90 16.99
C LEU A 105 -7.56 3.80 17.90
N VAL A 106 -6.81 4.72 17.32
CA VAL A 106 -6.16 5.78 18.09
C VAL A 106 -7.22 6.83 18.40
N LEU A 107 -7.76 6.80 19.62
CA LEU A 107 -8.60 7.87 20.14
C LEU A 107 -7.73 9.13 20.29
N ARG A 108 -7.68 9.99 19.28
CA ARG A 108 -7.20 11.36 19.48
C ARG A 108 -8.29 12.10 20.26
N ARG A 109 -8.05 12.38 21.55
CA ARG A 109 -8.78 13.43 22.26
C ARG A 109 -8.49 14.72 21.52
N SER A 110 -9.48 15.25 20.81
CA SER A 110 -9.47 16.67 20.43
C SER A 110 -9.61 17.45 21.72
N SER A 111 -8.52 18.08 22.15
CA SER A 111 -8.57 19.14 23.16
C SER A 111 -9.42 20.27 22.58
N LEU A 112 -10.60 20.45 23.14
CA LEU A 112 -11.42 21.64 22.95
C LEU A 112 -10.97 22.70 23.97
#